data_AF-A0AAW1BI85-F1
#
_entry.id   AF-A0AAW1BI85-F1
#
_cell.length_a   1.000
_cell.length_b   1.000
_cell.length_c   1.000
_cell.angle_alpha   90.00
_cell.angle_beta   90.00
_cell.angle_gamma   90.00
#
_symmetry.space_group_name_H-M   'P 1'
#
loop_
_entity.id
_entity.type
_entity.pdbx_description
1 polymer ?
#
loop_
_entity_poly.entity_id
_entity_poly.type
_entity_poly.pdbx_seq_one_letter_code
_entity_poly.pdbx_strand_id
1 'polypeptide(L)'
;MLVGNDMTFETLQAPWSPEHKIYRMKKVSKVFNTENQAAFRLHDAMPKYIYFAANDSSNKWGHEKGYRIQIVSFSGDHLSESDPLESAFSWGRYKLAVTKRKEEEPTSNSVYSQMDPWDPPVAFSDFINNETIVNEVSHEDPT
;
A
#
# COMPACT_ATOMS: atom_id res chain seq x y z
N MET A 1 6.20 -8.45 4.80
CA MET A 1 6.13 -8.04 3.38
C MET A 1 4.74 -7.54 3.00
N LEU A 2 4.61 -6.57 2.10
CA LEU A 2 3.31 -6.14 1.53
C LEU A 2 3.03 -6.84 0.20
N VAL A 3 1.85 -7.47 0.08
CA VAL A 3 1.48 -8.25 -1.11
C VAL A 3 0.10 -7.85 -1.63
N GLY A 4 -0.01 -7.73 -2.95
CA GLY A 4 -1.24 -7.49 -3.68
C GLY A 4 -1.64 -8.70 -4.51
N ASN A 5 -2.86 -9.19 -4.30
CA ASN A 5 -3.48 -10.21 -5.14
C ASN A 5 -4.62 -9.61 -5.96
N ASP A 6 -4.67 -9.95 -7.23
CA ASP A 6 -5.78 -9.66 -8.14
C ASP A 6 -6.06 -10.89 -9.02
N MET A 7 -6.96 -10.72 -9.97
CA MET A 7 -7.41 -11.74 -10.90
C MET A 7 -7.28 -11.22 -12.32
N THR A 8 -6.76 -12.07 -13.20
CA THR A 8 -6.78 -11.86 -14.64
C THR A 8 -7.43 -13.08 -15.30
N PHE A 9 -7.64 -13.01 -16.62
CA PHE A 9 -8.16 -14.12 -17.39
C PHE A 9 -7.21 -14.49 -18.51
N GLU A 10 -7.14 -15.78 -18.82
CA GLU A 10 -6.39 -16.30 -19.95
C GLU A 10 -7.26 -17.29 -20.73
N THR A 11 -7.14 -17.27 -22.06
CA THR A 11 -7.79 -18.25 -22.93
C THR A 11 -6.84 -19.42 -23.14
N LEU A 12 -7.29 -20.64 -22.85
CA LEU A 12 -6.53 -21.87 -23.10
C LEU A 12 -7.40 -22.96 -23.72
N GLN A 13 -6.76 -23.93 -24.38
CA GLN A 13 -7.42 -25.14 -24.82
C GLN A 13 -7.92 -25.94 -23.61
N ALA A 14 -9.15 -26.47 -23.66
CA ALA A 14 -9.68 -27.31 -22.60
C ALA A 14 -8.84 -28.60 -22.47
N PRO A 15 -8.25 -28.90 -21.30
CA PRO A 15 -7.39 -30.09 -21.14
C PRO A 15 -8.12 -31.42 -21.43
N TRP A 16 -9.44 -31.44 -21.30
CA TRP A 16 -10.30 -32.60 -21.52
C TRP A 16 -11.05 -32.57 -22.86
N SER A 17 -10.88 -31.53 -23.68
CA SER A 17 -11.54 -31.44 -24.98
C SER A 17 -10.67 -30.73 -26.02
N PRO A 18 -10.26 -31.41 -27.10
CA PRO A 18 -9.47 -30.79 -28.17
C PRO A 18 -10.28 -29.77 -29.01
N GLU A 19 -11.61 -29.75 -28.89
CA GLU A 19 -12.47 -28.88 -29.71
C GLU A 19 -12.78 -27.54 -29.03
N HIS A 20 -12.69 -27.46 -27.70
CA HIS A 20 -13.20 -26.32 -26.93
C HIS A 20 -12.09 -25.52 -26.24
N LYS A 21 -12.20 -24.20 -26.25
CA LYS A 21 -11.37 -23.30 -25.44
C LYS A 21 -12.12 -22.87 -24.18
N ILE A 22 -11.37 -22.63 -23.10
CA ILE A 22 -11.90 -22.08 -21.86
C ILE A 22 -11.28 -20.71 -21.58
N TYR A 23 -12.07 -19.83 -20.98
CA TYR A 23 -11.61 -18.56 -20.44
C TYR A 23 -11.44 -18.71 -18.93
N ARG A 24 -10.19 -18.93 -18.50
CA ARG A 24 -9.87 -19.29 -17.13
C ARG A 24 -9.43 -18.07 -16.35
N MET A 25 -10.04 -17.88 -15.20
CA MET A 25 -9.57 -16.93 -14.20
C MET A 25 -8.29 -17.44 -13.56
N LYS A 26 -7.30 -16.56 -13.41
CA LYS A 26 -6.03 -16.83 -12.77
C LYS A 26 -5.71 -15.75 -11.74
N LYS A 27 -5.21 -16.17 -10.58
CA LYS A 27 -4.67 -15.27 -9.55
C LYS A 27 -3.34 -14.68 -10.03
N VAL A 28 -3.21 -13.37 -9.92
CA VAL A 28 -1.94 -12.65 -10.08
C VAL A 28 -1.53 -12.06 -8.74
N SER A 29 -0.25 -12.21 -8.40
CA SER A 29 0.32 -11.74 -7.14
C SER A 29 1.48 -10.80 -7.45
N LYS A 30 1.52 -9.66 -6.76
CA LYS A 30 2.62 -8.69 -6.83
C LYS A 30 3.10 -8.42 -5.41
N VAL A 31 4.41 -8.49 -5.22
CA VAL A 31 5.07 -8.01 -4.01
C VAL A 31 5.44 -6.54 -4.20
N PHE A 32 5.19 -5.73 -3.19
CA PHE A 32 5.59 -4.32 -3.15
C PHE A 32 6.86 -4.20 -2.32
N ASN A 33 7.95 -3.76 -2.96
CA ASN A 33 9.27 -3.76 -2.35
C ASN A 33 9.67 -2.40 -1.78
N THR A 34 9.15 -1.31 -2.33
CA THR A 34 9.47 0.05 -1.90
C THR A 34 8.22 0.85 -1.58
N GLU A 35 8.39 1.91 -0.81
CA GLU A 35 7.32 2.84 -0.42
C GLU A 35 6.59 3.41 -1.64
N ASN A 36 7.33 3.80 -2.70
CA ASN A 36 6.73 4.32 -3.93
C ASN A 36 5.79 3.32 -4.60
N GLN A 37 6.10 2.01 -4.52
CA GLN A 37 5.21 0.99 -5.09
C GLN A 37 3.97 0.75 -4.22
N ALA A 38 4.07 1.06 -2.92
CA ALA A 38 3.04 0.85 -1.91
C ALA A 38 2.25 2.12 -1.56
N ALA A 39 2.53 3.24 -2.23
CA ALA A 39 1.82 4.50 -2.12
C ALA A 39 0.74 4.59 -3.21
N PHE A 40 -0.50 4.25 -2.86
CA PHE A 40 -1.67 4.33 -3.73
C PHE A 40 -2.36 5.67 -3.55
N ARG A 41 -2.29 6.54 -4.56
CA ARG A 41 -3.06 7.79 -4.61
C ARG A 41 -4.55 7.51 -4.74
N LEU A 42 -5.41 8.50 -4.44
CA LEU A 42 -6.88 8.35 -4.43
C LEU A 42 -7.46 7.68 -5.69
N HIS A 43 -6.91 7.98 -6.87
CA HIS A 43 -7.39 7.47 -8.17
C HIS A 43 -6.57 6.32 -8.74
N ASP A 44 -5.52 5.90 -8.04
CA ASP A 44 -4.67 4.81 -8.52
C ASP A 44 -5.41 3.47 -8.49
N ALA A 45 -5.09 2.65 -9.48
CA ALA A 45 -5.47 1.25 -9.48
C ALA A 45 -4.75 0.54 -8.33
N MET A 46 -5.53 -0.13 -7.47
CA MET A 46 -5.04 -0.84 -6.31
C MET A 46 -5.49 -2.31 -6.38
N PRO A 47 -4.65 -3.29 -5.98
CA PRO A 47 -5.07 -4.68 -5.93
C PRO A 47 -6.30 -4.87 -5.04
N LYS A 48 -7.26 -5.69 -5.48
CA LYS A 48 -8.49 -5.98 -4.72
C LYS A 48 -8.21 -6.62 -3.35
N TYR A 49 -7.09 -7.33 -3.23
CA TYR A 49 -6.63 -7.94 -1.99
C TYR A 49 -5.21 -7.47 -1.69
N ILE A 50 -5.09 -6.47 -0.83
CA ILE A 50 -3.79 -6.08 -0.26
C ILE A 50 -3.67 -6.60 1.17
N TYR A 51 -2.50 -7.12 1.55
CA TYR A 51 -2.27 -7.65 2.88
C TYR A 51 -0.80 -7.60 3.26
N PHE A 52 -0.55 -7.48 4.56
CA PHE A 52 0.77 -7.70 5.14
C PHE A 52 0.95 -9.19 5.42
N ALA A 53 1.91 -9.79 4.74
CA ALA A 53 2.38 -11.15 5.00
C ALA A 53 3.50 -11.12 6.05
N ALA A 54 3.42 -12.02 7.02
CA ALA A 54 4.47 -12.31 7.98
C ALA A 54 5.64 -13.00 7.25
N ASN A 55 6.85 -12.56 7.56
CA ASN A 55 8.03 -13.22 7.06
C ASN A 55 8.22 -14.55 7.79
N ASP A 56 8.58 -15.58 7.04
CA ASP A 56 8.98 -16.89 7.56
C ASP A 56 7.96 -17.58 8.48
N SER A 57 6.68 -17.19 8.40
CA SER A 57 5.59 -17.85 9.12
C SER A 57 4.50 -18.30 8.17
N SER A 58 4.47 -19.60 7.90
CA SER A 58 3.39 -20.22 7.14
C SER A 58 2.34 -20.85 8.06
N ASN A 59 1.09 -20.91 7.59
CA ASN A 59 0.06 -21.74 8.20
C ASN A 59 0.29 -23.23 7.87
N LYS A 60 -0.53 -24.11 8.44
CA LYS A 60 -0.45 -25.57 8.21
C LYS A 60 -0.59 -26.02 6.74
N TRP A 61 -0.97 -25.12 5.84
CA TRP A 61 -1.18 -25.37 4.41
C TRP A 61 -0.07 -24.77 3.53
N GLY A 62 0.99 -24.21 4.13
CA GLY A 62 2.10 -23.61 3.38
C GLY A 62 1.80 -22.21 2.83
N HIS A 63 0.75 -21.54 3.29
CA HIS A 63 0.51 -20.14 2.94
C HIS A 63 1.07 -19.22 4.01
N GLU A 64 1.74 -18.15 3.59
CA GLU A 64 2.19 -17.06 4.46
C GLU A 64 1.00 -16.53 5.29
N LYS A 65 1.20 -16.45 6.61
CA LYS A 65 0.22 -15.80 7.49
C LYS A 65 0.21 -14.32 7.19
N GLY A 66 -0.95 -13.69 7.25
CA GLY A 66 -1.03 -12.26 7.01
C GLY A 66 -2.39 -11.66 7.33
N TYR A 67 -2.43 -10.33 7.36
CA TYR A 67 -3.63 -9.56 7.63
C TYR A 67 -3.97 -8.68 6.43
N ARG A 68 -5.20 -8.82 5.93
CA ARG A 68 -5.72 -8.04 4.81
C ARG A 68 -6.17 -6.67 5.27
N ILE A 69 -5.84 -5.65 4.48
CA ILE A 69 -6.43 -4.31 4.60
C ILE A 69 -7.56 -4.22 3.59
N GLN A 70 -8.77 -3.93 4.08
CA GLN A 70 -9.92 -3.63 3.23
C GLN A 70 -10.36 -2.21 3.52
N ILE A 71 -10.24 -1.35 2.52
CA ILE A 71 -10.59 0.06 2.62
C ILE A 71 -12.04 0.22 2.15
N VAL A 72 -12.87 0.82 3.00
CA VAL A 72 -14.24 1.22 2.66
C VAL A 72 -14.27 2.74 2.72
N SER A 73 -14.10 3.39 1.57
CA SER A 73 -14.02 4.84 1.47
C SER A 73 -14.70 5.32 0.17
N PHE A 74 -15.20 6.55 0.22
CA PHE A 74 -15.76 7.30 -0.90
C PHE A 74 -15.09 8.67 -1.02
N SER A 75 -13.81 8.78 -0.63
CA SER A 75 -13.04 10.02 -0.69
C SER A 75 -13.13 10.66 -2.08
N GLY A 76 -13.46 11.95 -2.12
CA GLY A 76 -13.40 12.77 -3.33
C GLY A 76 -11.96 13.19 -3.65
N ASP A 77 -11.83 14.17 -4.53
CA ASP A 77 -10.53 14.74 -4.89
C ASP A 77 -9.85 15.41 -3.68
N HIS A 78 -8.53 15.32 -3.65
CA HIS A 78 -7.70 16.08 -2.71
C HIS A 78 -7.33 17.45 -3.31
N LEU A 79 -6.81 18.35 -2.47
CA LEU A 79 -6.20 19.59 -2.94
C LEU A 79 -5.12 19.30 -3.98
N SER A 80 -4.99 20.20 -4.96
CA SER A 80 -3.91 20.11 -5.95
C SER A 80 -2.57 20.27 -5.25
N GLU A 81 -1.55 19.50 -5.67
CA GLU A 81 -0.18 19.65 -5.15
C GLU A 81 0.42 21.04 -5.44
N SER A 82 -0.18 21.80 -6.35
CA SER A 82 0.20 23.19 -6.62
C SER A 82 -0.36 24.19 -5.60
N ASP A 83 -1.33 23.77 -4.78
CA ASP A 83 -1.90 24.60 -3.73
C ASP A 83 -0.92 24.66 -2.54
N PRO A 84 -0.48 25.86 -2.13
CA PRO A 84 0.46 26.00 -1.02
C PRO A 84 -0.01 25.41 0.33
N LEU A 85 -1.32 25.20 0.51
CA LEU A 85 -1.90 24.59 1.72
C LEU A 85 -1.80 23.07 1.75
N GLU A 86 -1.53 22.45 0.60
CA GLU A 86 -1.69 21.02 0.42
C GLU A 86 -0.69 20.22 1.26
N SER A 87 0.54 20.73 1.43
CA SER A 87 1.64 20.06 2.14
C SER A 87 1.24 19.62 3.56
N ALA A 88 0.49 20.47 4.27
CA ALA A 88 -0.03 20.24 5.63
C ALA A 88 -1.04 19.08 5.72
N PHE A 89 -1.62 18.67 4.60
CA PHE A 89 -2.63 17.62 4.51
C PHE A 89 -2.27 16.53 3.48
N SER A 90 -0.99 16.43 3.11
CA SER A 90 -0.49 15.57 2.03
C SER A 90 -0.79 14.08 2.19
N TRP A 91 -1.12 13.59 3.39
CA TRP A 91 -1.66 12.23 3.61
C TRP A 91 -2.99 12.01 2.87
N GLY A 92 -3.77 13.07 2.66
CA GLY A 92 -5.05 13.05 1.96
C GLY A 92 -4.94 12.69 0.47
N ARG A 93 -3.74 12.77 -0.13
CA ARG A 93 -3.47 12.32 -1.51
C ARG A 93 -3.63 10.81 -1.68
N TYR A 94 -3.50 10.04 -0.59
CA TYR A 94 -3.35 8.59 -0.63
C TYR A 94 -4.56 7.88 -0.04
N LYS A 95 -5.05 6.85 -0.73
CA LYS A 95 -6.01 5.91 -0.13
C LYS A 95 -5.31 4.93 0.81
N LEU A 96 -4.05 4.60 0.50
CA LEU A 96 -3.15 3.81 1.32
C LEU A 96 -1.72 4.16 0.94
N ALA A 97 -0.87 4.39 1.92
CA ALA A 97 0.57 4.39 1.76
C ALA A 97 1.20 3.54 2.86
N VAL A 98 2.27 2.83 2.53
CA VAL A 98 3.04 2.02 3.48
C VAL A 98 4.47 2.53 3.49
N THR A 99 4.91 2.99 4.65
CA THR A 99 6.25 3.52 4.88
C THR A 99 7.02 2.63 5.84
N LYS A 100 8.33 2.79 5.86
CA LYS A 100 9.19 2.21 6.89
C LYS A 100 8.93 2.93 8.23
N ARG A 101 8.85 2.16 9.33
CA ARG A 101 8.71 2.74 10.68
C ARG A 101 10.00 3.44 11.07
N LYS A 102 9.90 4.70 11.50
CA LYS A 102 10.97 5.50 12.10
C LYS A 102 10.45 6.21 13.34
N GLU A 103 11.28 6.37 14.37
CA GLU A 103 10.87 7.09 15.58
C GLU A 103 10.74 8.61 15.32
N GLU A 104 11.46 9.11 14.30
CA GLU A 104 11.39 10.50 13.83
C GLU A 104 10.13 10.81 13.01
N GLU A 105 9.39 9.78 12.56
CA GLU A 105 8.15 9.90 11.77
C GLU A 105 6.94 9.33 12.55
N PRO A 106 6.68 9.76 13.81
CA PRO A 106 5.71 9.08 14.68
C PRO A 106 4.25 9.38 14.30
N THR A 107 4.02 10.46 13.55
CA THR A 107 2.69 10.99 13.22
C THR A 107 2.65 11.51 11.80
N SER A 108 1.51 11.35 11.10
CA SER A 108 1.31 11.86 9.74
C SER A 108 0.92 13.33 9.65
N ASN A 109 0.70 13.99 10.79
CA ASN A 109 0.33 15.41 10.88
C ASN A 109 0.70 15.95 12.27
N SER A 110 0.63 17.27 12.45
CA SER A 110 0.83 17.96 13.72
C SER A 110 -0.38 18.81 14.08
N VAL A 111 -0.58 19.05 15.37
CA VAL A 111 -1.61 20.00 15.85
C VAL A 111 -1.35 21.42 15.36
N TYR A 112 -0.10 21.76 15.02
CA TYR A 112 0.30 23.08 14.55
C TYR A 112 0.13 23.28 13.05
N SER A 113 -0.09 22.21 12.27
CA SER A 113 -0.27 22.32 10.80
C SER A 113 -1.50 23.11 10.41
N GLN A 114 -2.49 23.25 11.30
CA GLN A 114 -3.65 24.14 11.08
C GLN A 114 -3.31 25.62 11.28
N MET A 115 -2.29 25.93 12.09
CA MET A 115 -1.90 27.31 12.41
C MET A 115 -1.02 27.90 11.32
N ASP A 116 -0.10 27.11 10.78
CA ASP A 116 0.70 27.47 9.62
C ASP A 116 0.74 26.30 8.61
N PRO A 117 -0.28 26.18 7.74
CA PRO A 117 -0.33 25.13 6.74
C PRO A 117 0.66 25.32 5.59
N TRP A 118 1.29 26.49 5.46
CA TRP A 118 2.27 26.78 4.41
C TRP A 118 3.68 26.33 4.78
N ASP A 119 3.96 26.23 6.09
CA ASP A 119 5.19 25.67 6.67
C ASP A 119 4.84 24.66 7.78
N PRO A 120 4.20 23.52 7.43
CA PRO A 120 3.75 22.58 8.43
C PRO A 120 4.95 21.85 9.06
N PRO A 121 4.96 21.61 10.39
CA PRO A 121 6.04 20.86 11.03
C PRO A 121 6.17 19.41 10.54
N VAL A 122 5.11 18.86 9.94
CA VAL A 122 5.04 17.51 9.40
C VAL A 122 4.30 17.53 8.06
N ALA A 123 4.97 17.11 6.99
CA ALA A 123 4.36 16.80 5.71
C ALA A 123 4.49 15.29 5.45
N PHE A 124 3.37 14.58 5.47
CA PHE A 124 3.35 13.11 5.29
C PHE A 124 3.96 12.65 3.97
N SER A 125 3.87 13.46 2.90
CA SER A 125 4.50 13.15 1.61
C SER A 125 6.00 12.89 1.73
N ASP A 126 6.67 13.50 2.70
CA ASP A 126 8.13 13.42 2.87
C ASP A 126 8.55 12.04 3.41
N PHE A 127 7.63 11.31 4.03
CA PHE A 127 7.88 9.95 4.52
C PHE A 127 8.00 8.94 3.37
N ILE A 128 7.47 9.26 2.18
CA ILE A 128 7.54 8.40 1.00
C ILE A 128 8.78 8.82 0.20
N ASN A 129 9.92 8.24 0.56
CA ASN A 129 11.22 8.59 -0.01
C ASN A 129 11.87 7.40 -0.76
N ASN A 130 11.04 6.41 -1.13
CA ASN A 130 11.40 5.19 -1.86
C ASN A 130 12.31 4.22 -1.07
N GLU A 131 12.23 4.25 0.27
CA GLU A 131 12.88 3.23 1.09
C GLU A 131 12.32 1.82 0.81
N THR A 132 13.10 0.80 1.19
CA THR A 132 12.65 -0.59 1.17
C THR A 132 11.67 -0.86 2.31
N ILE A 133 10.60 -1.61 2.01
CA ILE A 133 9.60 -2.05 2.98
C ILE A 133 9.58 -3.58 3.16
N VAL A 134 10.60 -4.26 2.64
CA VAL A 134 10.76 -5.70 2.73
C VAL A 134 11.57 -6.05 3.98
N ASN A 135 11.01 -6.89 4.84
CA ASN A 135 11.70 -7.49 5.99
C ASN A 135 12.30 -6.50 7.00
N GLU A 136 11.69 -5.32 7.12
CA GLU A 136 12.07 -4.36 8.14
C GLU A 136 11.67 -4.88 9.54
N VAL A 137 12.64 -4.87 10.45
CA VAL A 137 12.46 -5.20 11.87
C VAL A 137 12.49 -3.87 12.63
N SER A 138 11.46 -3.59 13.43
CA SER A 138 11.52 -2.48 14.38
C SER A 138 12.69 -2.74 15.33
N HIS A 139 13.75 -1.94 15.24
CA HIS A 139 14.73 -1.86 16.32
C HIS A 139 14.02 -1.18 17.49
N GLU A 140 13.56 -1.99 18.44
CA GLU A 140 13.24 -1.49 19.77
C GLU A 140 14.58 -1.38 20.51
N ASP A 141 15.02 -0.15 20.78
CA ASP A 141 16.17 0.06 21.67
C ASP A 141 15.83 -0.55 23.04
N PRO A 142 16.72 -1.38 23.63
CA PRO A 142 16.46 -1.95 24.95
C PRO A 142 16.45 -0.82 25.99
N THR A 143 15.32 -0.70 26.69
CA THR A 143 15.14 0.14 27.88
C THR A 143 16.09 -0.24 29.01
#